data_AF-A0A3M2DU49-F1
#
_entry.id   AF-A0A3M2DU49-F1
#
_cell.length_a   1.000
_cell.length_b   1.000
_cell.length_c   1.000
_cell.angle_alpha   90.00
_cell.angle_beta   90.00
_cell.angle_gamma   90.00
#
_symmetry.space_group_name_H-M   'P 1'
#
loop_
_entity.id
_entity.type
_entity.pdbx_description
1 polymer ?
#
loop_
_entity_poly.entity_id
_entity_poly.type
_entity_poly.pdbx_seq_one_letter_code
_entity_poly.pdbx_strand_id
1 'polypeptide(L)'
;YQNFLTHAWPILSQKGLPATVFVPTSHIRDQPGLYLSWPQIRRLARQGVFFASHSHAHAHLAHALRDKGPKWVKDDVMRSMVLLAKHTGQKPSILAYPYGEYSLALKRLARNNGWIAFGQHSGPLPWQPDWQALPRFPLNRYVSHASFREKLRTLPMPVDGQFWSSESFVSETMPELKFYVTTRLRVQCYASGVGAIPTKIAMTSNGMEVLAQTTRPFVGPRFRYNCTAPANDGLYYWISHPFVLQSPPVD
;
A
#
# COMPACT_ATOMS: atom_id res chain seq x y z
N TYR A 1 -14.94 -9.29 2.61
CA TYR A 1 -16.34 -8.96 2.89
C TYR A 1 -17.27 -9.79 2.02
N GLN A 2 -18.49 -10.02 2.47
CA GLN A 2 -19.51 -10.79 1.75
C GLN A 2 -19.92 -10.13 0.41
N ASN A 3 -19.92 -8.80 0.35
CA ASN A 3 -20.26 -8.04 -0.86
C ASN A 3 -19.35 -8.34 -2.06
N PHE A 4 -18.11 -8.81 -1.84
CA PHE A 4 -17.25 -9.26 -2.92
C PHE A 4 -17.90 -10.44 -3.67
N LEU A 5 -18.41 -11.44 -2.94
CA LEU A 5 -19.08 -12.60 -3.53
C LEU A 5 -20.40 -12.22 -4.21
N THR A 6 -21.20 -11.34 -3.58
CA THR A 6 -22.57 -11.08 -4.04
C THR A 6 -22.67 -9.97 -5.10
N HIS A 7 -21.69 -9.07 -5.19
CA HIS A 7 -21.73 -7.93 -6.11
C HIS A 7 -20.52 -7.88 -7.04
N ALA A 8 -19.29 -7.90 -6.49
CA ALA A 8 -18.10 -7.66 -7.31
C ALA A 8 -17.76 -8.85 -8.21
N TRP A 9 -17.71 -10.07 -7.65
CA TRP A 9 -17.29 -11.26 -8.38
C TRP A 9 -18.16 -11.62 -9.59
N PRO A 10 -19.51 -11.56 -9.52
CA PRO A 10 -20.34 -11.79 -10.71
C PRO A 10 -19.96 -10.89 -11.89
N ILE A 11 -19.72 -9.60 -11.62
CA ILE A 11 -19.34 -8.63 -12.65
C ILE A 11 -17.93 -8.92 -13.19
N LEU A 12 -16.96 -9.16 -12.31
CA LEU A 12 -15.58 -9.44 -12.70
C LEU A 12 -15.48 -10.74 -13.51
N SER A 13 -16.15 -11.79 -13.05
CA SER A 13 -16.20 -13.09 -13.72
C SER A 13 -16.86 -12.99 -15.10
N GLN A 14 -17.98 -12.27 -15.23
CA GLN A 14 -18.64 -12.07 -16.54
C GLN A 14 -17.73 -11.33 -17.53
N LYS A 15 -16.84 -10.47 -17.03
CA LYS A 15 -15.88 -9.71 -17.85
C LYS A 15 -14.54 -10.42 -18.04
N GLY A 16 -14.36 -11.63 -17.51
CA GLY A 16 -13.09 -12.35 -17.58
C GLY A 16 -11.93 -11.68 -16.84
N LEU A 17 -12.22 -10.82 -15.85
CA LEU A 17 -11.21 -10.08 -15.10
C LEU A 17 -10.76 -10.87 -13.85
N PRO A 18 -9.44 -11.13 -13.68
CA PRO A 18 -8.94 -11.80 -12.49
C PRO A 18 -9.04 -10.88 -11.26
N ALA A 19 -9.14 -11.50 -10.08
CA ALA A 19 -9.25 -10.79 -8.82
C ALA A 19 -8.40 -11.43 -7.73
N THR A 20 -7.75 -10.59 -6.91
CA THR A 20 -7.09 -10.99 -5.67
C THR A 20 -7.84 -10.42 -4.48
N VAL A 21 -8.16 -11.25 -3.49
CA VAL A 21 -8.79 -10.84 -2.23
C VAL A 21 -7.80 -11.03 -1.09
N PHE A 22 -7.43 -9.93 -0.42
CA PHE A 22 -6.62 -9.96 0.79
C PHE A 22 -7.50 -10.22 2.00
N VAL A 23 -7.20 -11.27 2.78
CA VAL A 23 -8.05 -11.67 3.92
C VAL A 23 -7.29 -11.74 5.25
N PRO A 24 -7.82 -11.13 6.32
CA PRO A 24 -7.35 -11.38 7.68
C PRO A 24 -7.97 -12.68 8.18
N THR A 25 -7.15 -13.74 8.26
CA THR A 25 -7.67 -15.09 8.47
C THR A 25 -8.28 -15.31 9.86
N SER A 26 -7.93 -14.50 10.87
CA SER A 26 -8.58 -14.55 12.19
C SER A 26 -10.03 -14.06 12.18
N HIS A 27 -10.48 -13.37 11.13
CA HIS A 27 -11.86 -12.88 10.99
C HIS A 27 -12.77 -13.85 10.23
N ILE A 28 -12.19 -14.88 9.61
CA ILE A 28 -12.93 -15.85 8.81
C ILE A 28 -13.53 -16.92 9.73
N ARG A 29 -14.78 -17.29 9.46
CA ARG A 29 -15.54 -18.32 10.17
C ARG A 29 -16.08 -19.32 9.16
N ASP A 30 -16.64 -20.44 9.63
CA ASP A 30 -17.29 -21.40 8.73
C ASP A 30 -18.70 -20.95 8.31
N GLN A 31 -19.36 -20.15 9.14
CA GLN A 31 -20.65 -19.56 8.84
C GLN A 31 -20.50 -18.21 8.13
N PRO A 32 -21.37 -17.89 7.15
CA PRO A 32 -21.40 -16.56 6.51
C PRO A 32 -21.69 -15.44 7.52
N GLY A 33 -21.18 -14.24 7.23
CA GLY A 33 -21.47 -13.05 8.01
C GLY A 33 -21.02 -11.79 7.26
N LEU A 34 -20.43 -10.83 7.98
CA LEU A 34 -19.85 -9.63 7.36
C LEU A 34 -18.69 -9.98 6.40
N TYR A 35 -17.90 -10.98 6.77
CA TYR A 35 -16.79 -11.49 5.97
C TYR A 35 -17.20 -12.77 5.22
N LEU A 36 -16.41 -13.13 4.21
CA LEU A 36 -16.57 -14.41 3.53
C LEU A 36 -16.30 -15.54 4.53
N SER A 37 -17.04 -16.63 4.43
CA SER A 37 -16.77 -17.85 5.18
C SER A 37 -15.74 -18.73 4.47
N TRP A 38 -15.13 -19.69 5.18
CA TRP A 38 -14.21 -20.64 4.56
C TRP A 38 -14.84 -21.41 3.40
N PRO A 39 -16.06 -21.97 3.48
CA PRO A 39 -16.73 -22.56 2.32
C PRO A 39 -16.83 -21.63 1.09
N GLN A 40 -17.13 -20.35 1.32
CA GLN A 40 -17.24 -19.36 0.23
C GLN A 40 -15.87 -19.03 -0.38
N ILE A 41 -14.83 -18.90 0.45
CA ILE A 41 -13.44 -18.71 0.00
C ILE A 41 -13.02 -19.89 -0.88
N ARG A 42 -13.29 -21.14 -0.47
CA ARG A 42 -12.99 -22.34 -1.27
C ARG A 42 -13.69 -22.32 -2.62
N ARG A 43 -14.99 -21.95 -2.63
CA ARG A 43 -15.76 -21.83 -3.87
C ARG A 43 -15.15 -20.80 -4.82
N LEU A 44 -14.88 -19.59 -4.33
CA LEU A 44 -14.29 -18.51 -5.12
C LEU A 44 -12.90 -18.88 -5.65
N ALA A 45 -12.09 -19.57 -4.84
CA ALA A 45 -10.77 -20.04 -5.26
C ALA A 45 -10.85 -21.00 -6.46
N ARG A 46 -11.80 -21.94 -6.46
CA ARG A 46 -12.07 -22.84 -7.60
C ARG A 46 -12.55 -22.09 -8.85
N GLN A 47 -13.10 -20.89 -8.68
CA GLN A 47 -13.56 -20.03 -9.78
C GLN A 47 -12.45 -19.09 -10.29
N GLY A 48 -11.22 -19.20 -9.76
CA GLY A 48 -10.07 -18.41 -10.22
C GLY A 48 -9.77 -17.16 -9.40
N VAL A 49 -10.47 -16.92 -8.29
CA VAL A 49 -10.11 -15.83 -7.35
C VAL A 49 -8.86 -16.21 -6.57
N PHE A 50 -7.84 -15.36 -6.62
CA PHE A 50 -6.64 -15.55 -5.79
C PHE A 50 -6.86 -14.98 -4.39
N PHE A 51 -6.50 -15.73 -3.35
CA PHE A 51 -6.58 -15.26 -1.97
C PHE A 51 -5.18 -15.02 -1.42
N ALA A 52 -4.93 -13.78 -0.98
CA ALA A 52 -3.66 -13.33 -0.43
C ALA A 52 -3.80 -12.93 1.04
N SER A 53 -2.67 -12.84 1.74
CA SER A 53 -2.69 -12.56 3.18
C SER A 53 -3.00 -11.09 3.45
N HIS A 54 -3.87 -10.83 4.43
CA HIS A 54 -3.95 -9.54 5.13
C HIS A 54 -3.53 -9.70 6.59
N SER A 55 -2.47 -10.50 6.81
CA SER A 55 -2.05 -11.01 8.13
C SER A 55 -3.09 -11.97 8.75
N HIS A 56 -2.79 -12.58 9.90
CA HIS A 56 -3.76 -13.39 10.61
C HIS A 56 -4.58 -12.51 11.55
N ALA A 57 -3.92 -11.82 12.49
CA ALA A 57 -4.55 -10.99 13.51
C ALA A 57 -5.01 -9.61 13.03
N HIS A 58 -4.68 -9.20 11.79
CA HIS A 58 -4.97 -7.86 11.27
C HIS A 58 -4.38 -6.72 12.14
N ALA A 59 -3.21 -6.99 12.73
CA ALA A 59 -2.53 -6.03 13.59
C ALA A 59 -1.83 -4.92 12.78
N HIS A 60 -1.61 -3.77 13.40
CA HIS A 60 -0.70 -2.73 12.91
C HIS A 60 0.74 -3.27 12.87
N LEU A 61 1.15 -3.87 11.75
CA LEU A 61 2.36 -4.71 11.71
C LEU A 61 3.66 -3.94 11.98
N ALA A 62 3.74 -2.65 11.63
CA ALA A 62 4.89 -1.81 11.97
C ALA A 62 5.03 -1.62 13.49
N HIS A 63 3.93 -1.34 14.18
CA HIS A 63 3.88 -1.25 15.65
C HIS A 63 4.13 -2.62 16.29
N ALA A 64 3.48 -3.69 15.80
CA ALA A 64 3.67 -5.03 16.32
C ALA A 64 5.12 -5.52 16.16
N LEU A 65 5.81 -5.12 15.09
CA LEU A 65 7.22 -5.44 14.89
C LEU A 65 8.10 -4.79 15.98
N ARG A 66 7.82 -3.53 16.33
CA ARG A 66 8.52 -2.82 17.41
C ARG A 66 8.19 -3.44 18.77
N ASP A 67 6.90 -3.67 19.05
CA ASP A 67 6.40 -4.00 20.38
C ASP A 67 6.51 -5.49 20.73
N LYS A 68 6.38 -6.38 19.73
CA LYS A 68 6.34 -7.85 19.91
C LYS A 68 7.48 -8.58 19.20
N GLY A 69 8.24 -7.86 18.36
CA GLY A 69 9.41 -8.39 17.67
C GLY A 69 9.11 -9.13 16.35
N PRO A 70 10.17 -9.42 15.57
CA PRO A 70 10.07 -9.97 14.22
C PRO A 70 9.49 -11.38 14.18
N LYS A 71 9.74 -12.21 15.21
CA LYS A 71 9.20 -13.56 15.30
C LYS A 71 7.67 -13.55 15.32
N TRP A 72 7.07 -12.71 16.18
CA TRP A 72 5.61 -12.62 16.29
C TRP A 72 4.97 -12.20 14.97
N VAL A 73 5.53 -11.16 14.32
CA VAL A 73 5.02 -10.67 13.03
C VAL A 73 5.15 -11.73 11.94
N LYS A 74 6.28 -12.45 11.89
CA LYS A 74 6.48 -13.54 10.94
C LYS A 74 5.45 -14.65 11.16
N ASP A 75 5.29 -15.10 12.39
CA ASP A 75 4.37 -16.17 12.73
C ASP A 75 2.91 -15.79 12.40
N ASP A 76 2.51 -14.54 12.64
CA ASP A 76 1.17 -14.02 12.26
C ASP A 76 0.92 -14.07 10.76
N VAL A 77 1.86 -13.54 9.96
CA VAL A 77 1.74 -13.50 8.49
C VAL A 77 1.78 -14.93 7.91
N MET A 78 2.72 -15.76 8.36
CA MET A 78 2.82 -17.15 7.89
C MET A 78 1.59 -17.98 8.27
N ARG A 79 1.05 -17.82 9.49
CA ARG A 79 -0.19 -18.50 9.89
C ARG A 79 -1.32 -18.20 8.91
N SER A 80 -1.45 -16.95 8.49
CA SER A 80 -2.43 -16.54 7.48
C SER A 80 -2.21 -17.23 6.14
N MET A 81 -0.97 -17.24 5.64
CA MET A 81 -0.62 -17.89 4.37
C MET A 81 -0.84 -19.41 4.40
N VAL A 82 -0.50 -20.07 5.52
CA VAL A 82 -0.72 -21.51 5.71
C VAL A 82 -2.20 -21.86 5.74
N LEU A 83 -3.02 -21.08 6.45
CA LEU A 83 -4.47 -21.28 6.49
C LEU A 83 -5.10 -21.08 5.11
N LEU A 84 -4.68 -20.04 4.39
CA LEU A 84 -5.12 -19.81 3.02
C LEU A 84 -4.76 -20.98 2.12
N ALA A 85 -3.51 -21.43 2.15
CA ALA A 85 -3.06 -22.57 1.36
C ALA A 85 -3.86 -23.85 1.65
N LYS A 86 -4.10 -24.15 2.93
CA LYS A 86 -4.92 -25.29 3.36
C LYS A 86 -6.33 -25.24 2.78
N HIS A 87 -6.96 -24.07 2.77
CA HIS A 87 -8.35 -23.96 2.33
C HIS A 87 -8.49 -23.81 0.82
N THR A 88 -7.61 -23.06 0.15
CA THR A 88 -7.76 -22.76 -1.28
C THR A 88 -6.95 -23.66 -2.20
N GLY A 89 -5.97 -24.42 -1.67
CA GLY A 89 -4.98 -25.14 -2.47
C GLY A 89 -3.94 -24.23 -3.13
N GLN A 90 -3.99 -22.91 -2.89
CA GLN A 90 -3.05 -21.94 -3.44
C GLN A 90 -1.77 -21.88 -2.58
N LYS A 91 -0.71 -21.26 -3.08
CA LYS A 91 0.54 -21.02 -2.32
C LYS A 91 0.82 -19.52 -2.23
N PRO A 92 0.06 -18.76 -1.42
CA PRO A 92 0.21 -17.32 -1.38
C PRO A 92 1.54 -16.91 -0.75
N SER A 93 2.32 -16.10 -1.46
CA SER A 93 3.50 -15.36 -0.98
C SER A 93 3.26 -13.84 -1.00
N ILE A 94 1.99 -13.43 -1.06
CA ILE A 94 1.58 -12.04 -1.20
C ILE A 94 0.89 -11.55 0.08
N LEU A 95 1.28 -10.38 0.55
CA LEU A 95 0.75 -9.69 1.72
C LEU A 95 0.20 -8.31 1.33
N ALA A 96 -0.96 -7.92 1.84
CA ALA A 96 -1.27 -6.50 2.01
C ALA A 96 -1.07 -6.17 3.48
N TYR A 97 -0.26 -5.15 3.80
CA TYR A 97 -0.13 -4.71 5.18
C TYR A 97 -1.49 -4.20 5.68
N PRO A 98 -1.99 -4.68 6.84
CA PRO A 98 -3.13 -4.05 7.51
C PRO A 98 -2.92 -2.54 7.59
N TYR A 99 -3.95 -1.79 7.24
CA TYR A 99 -3.94 -0.33 7.21
C TYR A 99 -2.91 0.33 6.25
N GLY A 100 -2.20 -0.47 5.45
CA GLY A 100 -1.16 -0.02 4.53
C GLY A 100 0.15 0.42 5.19
N GLU A 101 0.34 0.08 6.46
CA GLU A 101 1.44 0.56 7.29
C GLU A 101 2.67 -0.34 7.19
N TYR A 102 3.85 0.25 7.05
CA TYR A 102 5.11 -0.48 7.03
C TYR A 102 6.26 0.37 7.57
N SER A 103 7.35 -0.30 7.90
CA SER A 103 8.64 0.29 8.24
C SER A 103 9.75 -0.31 7.39
N LEU A 104 10.95 0.29 7.36
CA LEU A 104 12.10 -0.33 6.68
C LEU A 104 12.43 -1.72 7.28
N ALA A 105 12.29 -1.87 8.60
CA ALA A 105 12.47 -3.16 9.26
C ALA A 105 11.44 -4.20 8.82
N LEU A 106 10.16 -3.80 8.67
CA LEU A 106 9.11 -4.70 8.20
C LEU A 106 9.31 -5.09 6.73
N LYS A 107 9.76 -4.16 5.89
CA LYS A 107 10.12 -4.44 4.49
C LYS A 107 11.28 -5.43 4.41
N ARG A 108 12.33 -5.27 5.22
CA ARG A 108 13.43 -6.26 5.30
C ARG A 108 12.91 -7.63 5.74
N LEU A 109 12.04 -7.70 6.75
CA LEU A 109 11.44 -8.95 7.18
C LEU A 109 10.64 -9.61 6.04
N ALA A 110 9.83 -8.85 5.30
CA ALA A 110 9.06 -9.36 4.17
C ALA A 110 9.98 -9.89 3.05
N ARG A 111 11.03 -9.13 2.70
CA ARG A 111 12.03 -9.54 1.70
C ARG A 111 12.72 -10.84 2.08
N ASN A 112 13.17 -10.97 3.33
CA ASN A 112 13.88 -12.15 3.83
C ASN A 112 13.01 -13.41 3.86
N ASN A 113 11.68 -13.27 3.82
CA ASN A 113 10.74 -14.39 3.73
C ASN A 113 10.14 -14.56 2.32
N GLY A 114 10.65 -13.82 1.33
CA GLY A 114 10.20 -13.93 -0.07
C GLY A 114 8.79 -13.39 -0.32
N TRP A 115 8.32 -12.46 0.52
CA TRP A 115 6.96 -11.90 0.38
C TRP A 115 6.95 -10.68 -0.55
N ILE A 116 6.00 -10.68 -1.47
CA ILE A 116 5.56 -9.47 -2.16
C ILE A 116 4.55 -8.77 -1.26
N ALA A 117 4.72 -7.49 -0.99
CA ALA A 117 3.86 -6.76 -0.06
C ALA A 117 3.31 -5.46 -0.65
N PHE A 118 2.06 -5.17 -0.31
CA PHE A 118 1.32 -3.99 -0.74
C PHE A 118 1.09 -3.04 0.43
N GLY A 119 1.38 -1.76 0.21
CA GLY A 119 0.94 -0.67 1.07
C GLY A 119 -0.47 -0.17 0.70
N GLN A 120 -0.80 1.03 1.17
CA GLN A 120 -2.03 1.75 0.80
C GLN A 120 -1.73 3.19 0.33
N HIS A 121 -0.48 3.48 -0.05
CA HIS A 121 -0.15 4.74 -0.70
C HIS A 121 -0.59 4.71 -2.18
N SER A 122 -1.16 5.82 -2.64
CA SER A 122 -1.73 5.93 -3.99
C SER A 122 -0.62 6.05 -5.02
N GLY A 123 -0.77 5.36 -6.14
CA GLY A 123 0.18 5.46 -7.24
C GLY A 123 0.07 4.28 -8.18
N PRO A 124 0.48 4.45 -9.44
CA PRO A 124 0.65 3.33 -10.35
C PRO A 124 1.89 2.52 -9.97
N LEU A 125 2.01 1.30 -10.50
CA LEU A 125 3.19 0.47 -10.31
C LEU A 125 4.41 1.17 -10.95
N PRO A 126 5.49 1.43 -10.20
CA PRO A 126 6.70 2.04 -10.74
C PRO A 126 7.50 1.04 -11.58
N TRP A 127 8.36 1.56 -12.47
CA TRP A 127 9.24 0.74 -13.32
C TRP A 127 10.23 -0.10 -12.52
N GLN A 128 10.72 0.46 -11.41
CA GLN A 128 11.55 -0.25 -10.43
C GLN A 128 10.78 -0.34 -9.11
N PRO A 129 9.93 -1.37 -8.95
CA PRO A 129 9.09 -1.49 -7.78
C PRO A 129 9.86 -1.93 -6.55
N ASP A 130 9.54 -1.27 -5.45
CA ASP A 130 9.77 -1.84 -4.13
C ASP A 130 8.78 -2.97 -3.90
N TRP A 131 9.20 -4.21 -4.17
CA TRP A 131 8.38 -5.40 -4.02
C TRP A 131 7.82 -5.61 -2.61
N GLN A 132 8.37 -4.92 -1.60
CA GLN A 132 7.88 -4.98 -0.23
C GLN A 132 7.02 -3.76 0.15
N ALA A 133 6.70 -2.86 -0.79
CA ALA A 133 5.81 -1.74 -0.56
C ALA A 133 5.13 -1.29 -1.86
N LEU A 134 4.45 -2.21 -2.55
CA LEU A 134 3.74 -1.89 -3.80
C LEU A 134 2.57 -0.92 -3.55
N PRO A 135 2.41 0.12 -4.39
CA PRO A 135 1.32 1.10 -4.27
C PRO A 135 -0.03 0.51 -4.69
N ARG A 136 -1.11 1.10 -4.18
CA ARG A 136 -2.48 0.82 -4.62
C ARG A 136 -3.33 2.08 -4.52
N PHE A 137 -4.22 2.27 -5.49
CA PHE A 137 -5.24 3.31 -5.39
C PHE A 137 -6.41 2.82 -4.51
N PRO A 138 -6.66 3.44 -3.34
CA PRO A 138 -7.86 3.14 -2.58
C PRO A 138 -9.07 3.69 -3.33
N LEU A 139 -10.05 2.83 -3.57
CA LEU A 139 -11.36 3.20 -4.11
C LEU A 139 -12.39 3.05 -3.00
N ASN A 140 -13.06 4.15 -2.65
CA ASN A 140 -14.07 4.21 -1.60
C ASN A 140 -15.21 5.14 -2.04
N ARG A 141 -16.21 5.34 -1.16
CA ARG A 141 -17.39 6.17 -1.45
C ARG A 141 -17.10 7.62 -1.85
N TYR A 142 -15.88 8.12 -1.63
CA TYR A 142 -15.47 9.48 -1.93
C TYR A 142 -14.75 9.62 -3.28
N VAL A 143 -14.58 8.53 -4.03
CA VAL A 143 -13.93 8.56 -5.35
C VAL A 143 -14.99 8.72 -6.43
N SER A 144 -15.01 9.88 -7.09
CA SER A 144 -15.88 10.15 -8.24
C SER A 144 -15.44 9.38 -9.48
N HIS A 145 -16.32 9.22 -10.49
CA HIS A 145 -15.95 8.64 -11.77
C HIS A 145 -14.83 9.40 -12.50
N ALA A 146 -14.78 10.72 -12.34
CA ALA A 146 -13.68 11.53 -12.89
C ALA A 146 -12.35 11.19 -12.22
N SER A 147 -12.32 11.16 -10.88
CA SER A 147 -11.12 10.76 -10.12
C SER A 147 -10.71 9.32 -10.40
N PHE A 148 -11.67 8.41 -10.60
CA PHE A 148 -11.39 7.04 -11.01
C PHE A 148 -10.69 6.98 -12.37
N ARG A 149 -11.18 7.71 -13.38
CA ARG A 149 -10.55 7.80 -14.70
C ARG A 149 -9.14 8.38 -14.62
N GLU A 150 -8.93 9.40 -13.81
CA GLU A 150 -7.61 9.99 -13.58
C GLU A 150 -6.62 8.99 -12.96
N LYS A 151 -7.04 8.26 -11.93
CA LYS A 151 -6.23 7.22 -11.27
C LYS A 151 -5.82 6.11 -12.25
N LEU A 152 -6.69 5.73 -13.18
CA LEU A 152 -6.38 4.74 -14.21
C LEU A 152 -5.36 5.23 -15.26
N ARG A 153 -5.26 6.55 -15.46
CA ARG A 153 -4.37 7.18 -16.45
C ARG A 153 -3.12 7.80 -15.83
N THR A 154 -2.84 7.50 -14.56
CA THR A 154 -1.68 8.04 -13.85
C THR A 154 -0.40 7.31 -14.27
N LEU A 155 0.68 8.06 -14.52
CA LEU A 155 1.99 7.52 -14.89
C LEU A 155 2.90 7.38 -13.66
N PRO A 156 3.71 6.32 -13.58
CA PRO A 156 4.70 6.20 -12.50
C PRO A 156 5.75 7.28 -12.64
N MET A 157 5.98 8.06 -11.58
CA MET A 157 7.09 8.99 -11.55
C MET A 157 8.41 8.22 -11.75
N PRO A 158 9.31 8.65 -12.66
CA PRO A 158 10.55 7.95 -12.98
C PRO A 158 11.59 8.19 -11.88
N VAL A 159 11.33 7.60 -10.71
CA VAL A 159 12.24 7.66 -9.57
C VAL A 159 13.33 6.62 -9.67
N ASP A 160 14.53 6.97 -9.21
CA ASP A 160 15.60 6.00 -9.02
C ASP A 160 15.30 5.16 -7.77
N GLY A 161 15.05 3.87 -7.96
CA GLY A 161 14.69 2.94 -6.90
C GLY A 161 15.79 2.71 -5.86
N GLN A 162 17.04 3.07 -6.16
CA GLN A 162 18.15 2.93 -5.21
C GLN A 162 18.14 4.00 -4.11
N PHE A 163 17.42 5.10 -4.29
CA PHE A 163 17.46 6.26 -3.39
C PHE A 163 16.14 6.56 -2.67
N TRP A 164 15.25 5.58 -2.55
CA TRP A 164 14.06 5.69 -1.72
C TRP A 164 14.37 5.33 -0.26
N SER A 165 14.98 6.25 0.48
CA SER A 165 15.45 6.01 1.86
C SER A 165 14.48 6.47 2.94
N SER A 166 13.35 7.09 2.61
CA SER A 166 12.44 7.62 3.64
C SER A 166 11.80 6.47 4.42
N GLU A 167 12.00 6.49 5.74
CA GLU A 167 11.32 5.63 6.69
C GLU A 167 9.85 6.05 6.77
N SER A 168 8.96 5.08 6.66
CA SER A 168 7.51 5.32 6.79
C SER A 168 7.05 5.25 8.23
N PHE A 169 7.82 4.66 9.15
CA PHE A 169 7.50 4.58 10.58
C PHE A 169 8.32 5.58 11.40
N VAL A 170 7.78 6.79 11.56
CA VAL A 170 8.51 8.00 11.99
C VAL A 170 8.13 8.44 13.41
N SER A 171 9.04 9.10 14.12
CA SER A 171 8.75 9.72 15.42
C SER A 171 8.30 11.18 15.31
N GLU A 172 8.49 11.80 14.14
CA GLU A 172 8.27 13.22 13.90
C GLU A 172 6.94 13.48 13.19
N THR A 173 6.29 14.59 13.52
CA THR A 173 5.02 15.03 12.91
C THR A 173 5.23 15.86 11.64
N MET A 174 6.47 16.14 11.24
CA MET A 174 6.84 16.88 10.02
C MET A 174 8.04 16.23 9.31
N PRO A 175 7.98 14.93 8.97
CA PRO A 175 9.14 14.27 8.39
C PRO A 175 9.45 14.84 7.01
N GLU A 176 10.74 14.83 6.68
CA GLU A 176 11.22 15.14 5.35
C GLU A 176 11.04 13.94 4.41
N LEU A 177 10.61 14.21 3.18
CA LEU A 177 10.67 13.26 2.08
C LEU A 177 11.74 13.70 1.09
N LYS A 178 12.68 12.80 0.81
CA LYS A 178 13.73 12.97 -0.17
C LYS A 178 13.71 11.82 -1.16
N PHE A 179 13.74 12.13 -2.45
CA PHE A 179 13.81 11.14 -3.52
C PHE A 179 14.45 11.73 -4.78
N TYR A 180 14.89 10.87 -5.68
CA TYR A 180 15.55 11.26 -6.93
C TYR A 180 14.69 10.86 -8.12
N VAL A 181 14.60 11.77 -9.08
CA VAL A 181 13.89 11.58 -10.35
C VAL A 181 14.94 11.58 -11.47
N THR A 182 14.93 10.56 -12.34
CA THR A 182 15.93 10.37 -13.40
C THR A 182 15.72 11.27 -14.62
N THR A 183 14.72 12.13 -14.58
CA THR A 183 14.42 13.11 -15.63
C THR A 183 13.95 14.43 -15.04
N ARG A 184 14.09 15.50 -15.81
CA ARG A 184 13.70 16.85 -15.39
C ARG A 184 12.19 16.99 -15.46
N LEU A 185 11.53 17.12 -14.30
CA LEU A 185 10.08 17.30 -14.21
C LEU A 185 9.74 18.52 -13.34
N ARG A 186 8.57 19.11 -13.58
CA ARG A 186 7.99 20.14 -12.71
C ARG A 186 7.22 19.46 -11.58
N VAL A 187 7.92 19.08 -10.51
CA VAL A 187 7.33 18.35 -9.38
C VAL A 187 6.75 19.31 -8.35
N GLN A 188 5.53 19.01 -7.88
CA GLN A 188 4.89 19.63 -6.73
C GLN A 188 4.42 18.54 -5.76
N CYS A 189 4.79 18.69 -4.50
CA CYS A 189 4.36 17.82 -3.41
C CYS A 189 3.20 18.42 -2.60
N TYR A 190 2.37 17.53 -2.06
CA TYR A 190 1.18 17.82 -1.27
C TYR A 190 1.14 16.95 -0.04
N ALA A 191 0.68 17.49 1.08
CA ALA A 191 0.56 16.81 2.36
C ALA A 191 -0.91 16.63 2.78
N SER A 192 -1.23 15.48 3.38
CA SER A 192 -2.56 15.19 3.97
C SER A 192 -3.07 16.32 4.86
N GLY A 193 -4.26 16.85 4.57
CA GLY A 193 -4.88 17.91 5.37
C GLY A 193 -4.18 19.28 5.30
N VAL A 194 -3.05 19.38 4.58
CA VAL A 194 -2.27 20.61 4.43
C VAL A 194 -2.47 21.22 3.04
N GLY A 195 -2.50 20.40 1.99
CA GLY A 195 -2.49 20.86 0.60
C GLY A 195 -1.06 20.92 0.05
N ALA A 196 -0.77 21.87 -0.84
CA ALA A 196 0.56 22.03 -1.41
C ALA A 196 1.58 22.38 -0.32
N ILE A 197 2.78 21.80 -0.40
CA ILE A 197 3.88 22.03 0.55
C ILE A 197 5.14 22.49 -0.18
N PRO A 198 6.08 23.17 0.52
CA PRO A 198 7.39 23.50 -0.03
C PRO A 198 8.04 22.27 -0.67
N THR A 199 8.38 22.41 -1.95
CA THR A 199 9.06 21.39 -2.75
C THR A 199 10.33 22.02 -3.31
N LYS A 200 11.48 21.60 -2.79
CA LYS A 200 12.80 22.06 -3.23
C LYS A 200 13.34 21.07 -4.25
N ILE A 201 13.92 21.59 -5.32
CA ILE A 201 14.50 20.79 -6.40
C ILE A 201 15.96 21.18 -6.55
N ALA A 202 16.85 20.19 -6.50
CA ALA A 202 18.27 20.35 -6.79
C ALA A 202 18.63 19.52 -8.03
N MET A 203 19.26 20.15 -9.02
CA MET A 203 19.67 19.47 -10.24
C MET A 203 20.87 18.57 -9.98
N THR A 204 20.86 17.37 -10.56
CA THR A 204 22.00 16.43 -10.53
C THR A 204 22.48 16.14 -11.95
N SER A 205 23.60 15.43 -12.10
CA SER A 205 24.11 15.04 -13.42
C SER A 205 23.12 14.15 -14.20
N ASN A 206 22.32 13.35 -13.50
CA ASN A 206 21.45 12.33 -14.08
C ASN A 206 19.95 12.57 -13.81
N GLY A 207 19.57 13.79 -13.44
CA GLY A 207 18.17 14.12 -13.15
C GLY A 207 18.03 15.24 -12.10
N MET A 208 17.24 14.98 -11.07
CA MET A 208 17.01 15.92 -9.99
C MET A 208 16.69 15.22 -8.66
N GLU A 209 17.16 15.82 -7.58
CA GLU A 209 16.75 15.51 -6.21
C GLU A 209 15.55 16.39 -5.83
N VAL A 210 14.53 15.76 -5.24
CA VAL A 210 13.33 16.44 -4.74
C VAL A 210 13.28 16.27 -3.24
N LEU A 211 13.10 17.39 -2.54
CA LEU A 211 12.93 17.45 -1.09
C LEU A 211 11.61 18.15 -0.76
N ALA A 212 10.79 17.51 0.06
CA ALA A 212 9.51 18.03 0.47
C ALA A 212 9.30 17.86 1.98
N GLN A 213 8.82 18.93 2.62
CA GLN A 213 8.49 18.94 4.04
C GLN A 213 7.31 19.88 4.27
N THR A 214 6.36 19.44 5.08
CA THR A 214 5.25 20.30 5.53
C THR A 214 5.75 21.44 6.42
N THR A 215 5.05 22.58 6.42
CA THR A 215 5.35 23.74 7.28
C THR A 215 4.62 23.72 8.62
N ARG A 216 3.72 22.75 8.81
CA ARG A 216 2.94 22.55 10.04
C ARG A 216 2.84 21.07 10.37
N PRO A 217 2.76 20.71 11.66
CA PRO A 217 2.66 19.32 12.10
C PRO A 217 1.40 18.65 11.55
N PHE A 218 1.53 17.37 11.22
CA PHE A 218 0.38 16.54 10.91
C PHE A 218 -0.48 16.29 12.15
N VAL A 219 -1.79 16.25 11.93
CA VAL A 219 -2.77 15.85 12.94
C VAL A 219 -3.12 14.38 12.72
N GLY A 220 -2.88 13.56 13.73
CA GLY A 220 -3.21 12.14 13.76
C GLY A 220 -2.05 11.20 13.39
N PRO A 221 -2.26 9.89 13.55
CA PRO A 221 -1.17 8.89 13.54
C PRO A 221 -0.68 8.50 12.15
N ARG A 222 -1.40 8.91 11.08
CA ARG A 222 -1.11 8.50 9.70
C ARG A 222 -1.28 9.65 8.74
N PHE A 223 -0.30 9.86 7.90
CA PHE A 223 -0.31 10.90 6.89
C PHE A 223 0.50 10.46 5.67
N ARG A 224 0.51 11.27 4.64
CA ARG A 224 1.27 10.98 3.41
C ARG A 224 1.67 12.27 2.74
N TYR A 225 2.74 12.16 1.95
CA TYR A 225 2.99 13.09 0.87
C TYR A 225 2.61 12.45 -0.47
N ASN A 226 2.02 13.25 -1.34
CA ASN A 226 1.77 12.94 -2.73
C ASN A 226 2.56 13.94 -3.58
N CYS A 227 3.45 13.48 -4.44
CA CYS A 227 4.18 14.34 -5.36
C CYS A 227 3.74 14.03 -6.79
N THR A 228 3.44 15.07 -7.56
CA THR A 228 2.97 14.96 -8.93
C THR A 228 3.76 15.85 -9.86
N ALA A 229 3.81 15.49 -11.14
CA ALA A 229 4.32 16.36 -12.20
C ALA A 229 3.47 16.18 -13.46
N PRO A 230 3.21 17.25 -14.23
CA PRO A 230 2.50 17.13 -15.50
C PRO A 230 3.32 16.29 -16.48
N ALA A 231 2.63 15.44 -17.22
CA ALA A 231 3.12 14.72 -18.38
C ALA A 231 2.39 15.21 -19.65
N ASN A 232 2.65 14.58 -20.79
CA ASN A 232 1.96 14.88 -22.03
C ASN A 232 0.46 14.49 -21.94
N ASP A 233 -0.36 15.08 -22.82
CA ASP A 233 -1.78 14.73 -23.01
C ASP A 233 -2.66 14.86 -21.74
N GLY A 234 -2.30 15.79 -20.85
CA GLY A 234 -3.03 16.04 -19.60
C GLY A 234 -2.87 14.93 -18.56
N LEU A 235 -1.89 14.04 -18.73
CA LEU A 235 -1.55 13.02 -17.74
C LEU A 235 -0.64 13.59 -16.64
N TYR A 236 -0.51 12.84 -15.56
CA TYR A 236 0.36 13.19 -14.44
C TYR A 236 1.25 12.01 -14.06
N TYR A 237 2.54 12.30 -13.86
CA TYR A 237 3.42 11.47 -13.06
C TYR A 237 3.02 11.57 -11.60
N TRP A 238 3.01 10.45 -10.88
CA TRP A 238 2.58 10.39 -9.49
C TRP A 238 3.50 9.50 -8.67
N ILE A 239 3.80 9.95 -7.45
CA ILE A 239 4.37 9.12 -6.40
C ILE A 239 3.80 9.52 -5.04
N SER A 240 3.63 8.56 -4.15
CA SER A 240 3.18 8.80 -2.78
C SER A 240 4.08 8.11 -1.78
N HIS A 241 4.34 8.80 -0.67
CA HIS A 241 5.02 8.23 0.50
C HIS A 241 4.09 8.30 1.71
N PRO A 242 3.67 7.16 2.29
CA PRO A 242 2.92 7.14 3.53
C PRO A 242 3.86 7.25 4.74
N PHE A 243 3.37 7.87 5.79
CA PHE A 243 4.04 7.96 7.09
C PHE A 243 3.06 7.54 8.19
N VAL A 244 3.61 6.93 9.23
CA VAL A 244 2.91 6.41 10.40
C VAL A 244 3.72 6.80 11.62
N LEU A 245 3.09 7.45 12.59
CA LEU A 245 3.76 7.84 13.82
C LEU A 245 4.00 6.63 14.73
N GLN A 246 5.19 6.54 15.30
CA GLN A 246 5.55 5.48 16.24
C GLN A 246 4.67 5.52 17.49
N SER A 247 4.41 6.71 18.01
CA SER A 247 3.46 6.95 19.08
C SER A 247 2.36 7.84 18.51
N PRO A 248 1.06 7.59 18.80
CA PRO A 248 0.05 8.59 18.47
C PRO A 248 0.49 9.94 19.07
N PRO A 249 0.25 11.08 18.39
CA PRO A 249 0.48 12.37 19.02
C PRO A 249 -0.25 12.37 20.36
N VAL A 250 0.44 12.81 21.42
CA VAL A 250 -0.24 13.10 22.68
C VAL A 250 -1.17 14.27 22.37
N ASP A 251 -2.47 14.08 22.60
CA ASP A 251 -3.48 15.13 22.48
C ASP A 251 -3.14 16.33 23.38
#